data_AF-A0A1I7KN28-F1
#
_entry.id   AF-A0A1I7KN28-F1
#
_cell.length_a   1.000
_cell.length_b   1.000
_cell.length_c   1.000
_cell.angle_alpha   90.00
_cell.angle_beta   90.00
_cell.angle_gamma   90.00
#
_symmetry.space_group_name_H-M   'P 1'
#
loop_
_entity.id
_entity.type
_entity.pdbx_description
1 polymer ?
#
loop_
_entity_poly.entity_id
_entity_poly.type
_entity_poly.pdbx_seq_one_letter_code
_entity_poly.pdbx_strand_id
1 'polypeptide(L)'
;MRHLMAWAVLIAVFLFAGWGLNLFREAMERWLAFGHAADLVWMLAGLAAAFAGTAFLGGFVYYRDKKRNKLTREGWRGRPVQRRKRPEQG
;
A
#
# COMPACT_ATOMS: atom_id res chain seq x y z
N MET A 1 6.07 5.82 -21.52
CA MET A 1 5.65 4.43 -21.21
C MET A 1 5.88 4.01 -19.75
N ARG A 2 7.03 4.29 -19.12
CA ARG A 2 7.35 3.87 -17.73
C ARG A 2 6.39 4.41 -16.65
N HIS A 3 5.74 5.56 -16.89
CA HIS A 3 4.72 6.11 -15.99
C HIS A 3 3.39 5.38 -16.08
N LEU A 4 2.97 4.96 -17.28
CA LEU A 4 1.72 4.23 -17.51
C LEU A 4 1.72 2.87 -16.79
N MET A 5 2.86 2.17 -16.80
CA MET A 5 3.00 0.91 -16.08
C MET A 5 2.82 1.07 -14.57
N ALA A 6 3.34 2.16 -13.99
CA ALA A 6 3.14 2.45 -12.57
C ALA A 6 1.68 2.75 -12.24
N TRP A 7 0.98 3.49 -13.10
CA TRP A 7 -0.46 3.73 -12.97
C TRP A 7 -1.29 2.44 -13.11
N ALA A 8 -0.96 1.59 -14.08
CA ALA A 8 -1.62 0.30 -14.27
C ALA A 8 -1.46 -0.60 -13.03
N VAL A 9 -0.26 -0.67 -12.44
CA VAL A 9 -0.03 -1.43 -11.20
C VAL A 9 -0.82 -0.84 -10.03
N LEU A 10 -0.84 0.49 -9.87
CA LEU A 10 -1.62 1.14 -8.81
C LEU A 10 -3.12 0.83 -8.93
N ILE A 11 -3.67 0.94 -10.14
CA ILE A 11 -5.09 0.67 -10.41
C ILE A 11 -5.38 -0.82 -10.17
N ALA A 12 -4.56 -1.73 -10.69
CA ALA A 12 -4.76 -3.16 -10.53
C ALA A 12 -4.77 -3.58 -9.05
N VAL A 13 -3.81 -3.08 -8.26
CA VAL A 13 -3.72 -3.37 -6.83
C VAL A 13 -4.90 -2.76 -6.08
N PHE A 14 -5.32 -1.54 -6.44
CA PHE A 14 -6.47 -0.90 -5.83
C PHE A 14 -7.77 -1.68 -6.09
N LEU A 15 -7.99 -2.11 -7.34
CA LEU A 15 -9.14 -2.95 -7.70
C LEU A 15 -9.10 -4.30 -6.99
N PHE A 16 -7.92 -4.92 -6.87
CA PHE A 16 -7.75 -6.17 -6.13
C PHE A 16 -8.08 -6.02 -4.64
N ALA A 17 -7.60 -4.94 -4.01
CA ALA A 17 -7.90 -4.65 -2.60
C ALA A 17 -9.41 -4.39 -2.39
N GLY A 18 -10.03 -3.62 -3.30
CA GLY A 18 -11.47 -3.37 -3.29
C GLY A 18 -12.30 -4.65 -3.49
N TRP A 19 -11.85 -5.54 -4.37
CA TRP A 19 -12.47 -6.85 -4.57
C TRP A 19 -12.39 -7.71 -3.30
N GLY A 20 -11.26 -7.68 -2.57
CA GLY A 20 -11.13 -8.33 -1.26
C GLY A 20 -12.13 -7.81 -0.22
N LEU A 21 -12.37 -6.49 -0.18
CA LEU A 21 -13.39 -5.89 0.70
C LEU A 21 -14.80 -6.31 0.31
N ASN A 22 -15.11 -6.40 -0.99
CA ASN A 22 -16.39 -6.90 -1.46
C ASN A 22 -16.60 -8.38 -1.08
N LEU A 23 -15.57 -9.21 -1.24
CA LEU A 23 -15.61 -10.61 -0.83
C LEU A 23 -15.86 -10.74 0.68
N PHE A 24 -15.20 -9.91 1.49
CA PHE A 24 -15.44 -9.85 2.93
C PHE A 24 -16.89 -9.47 3.24
N ARG A 25 -17.44 -8.44 2.58
CA ARG A 25 -18.83 -8.00 2.75
C ARG A 25 -19.82 -9.11 2.43
N GLU A 26 -19.67 -9.74 1.26
CA GLU A 26 -20.57 -10.81 0.81
C GLU A 26 -20.51 -12.04 1.72
N ALA A 27 -19.31 -12.43 2.16
CA ALA A 27 -19.15 -13.52 3.11
C ALA A 27 -19.75 -13.17 4.49
N MET A 28 -19.64 -11.91 4.91
CA MET A 28 -20.27 -11.44 6.16
C MET A 28 -21.79 -11.51 6.09
N GLU A 29 -22.39 -11.03 5.00
CA GLU A 29 -23.84 -11.09 4.76
C GLU A 29 -24.34 -12.55 4.75
N ARG A 30 -23.59 -13.45 4.10
CA ARG A 30 -23.90 -14.89 4.10
C ARG A 30 -23.78 -15.52 5.47
N TRP A 31 -22.73 -15.19 6.22
CA TRP A 31 -22.55 -15.65 7.59
C TRP A 31 -23.71 -15.20 8.49
N LEU A 32 -24.13 -13.93 8.38
CA LEU A 32 -25.27 -13.39 9.13
C LEU A 32 -26.61 -14.06 8.74
N ALA A 33 -26.76 -14.46 7.48
CA ALA A 33 -27.99 -15.11 6.99
C ALA A 33 -28.08 -16.60 7.31
N PHE A 34 -26.97 -17.35 7.15
CA PHE A 34 -26.96 -18.82 7.18
C PHE A 34 -26.04 -19.43 8.23
N GLY A 35 -25.05 -18.68 8.74
CA GLY A 35 -24.15 -19.14 9.81
C GLY A 35 -23.23 -20.30 9.45
N HIS A 36 -22.84 -20.45 8.17
CA HIS A 36 -21.99 -21.56 7.74
C HIS A 36 -20.51 -21.30 8.02
N ALA A 37 -19.81 -22.22 8.69
CA ALA A 37 -18.41 -22.05 9.08
C ALA A 37 -17.46 -21.75 7.90
N ALA A 38 -17.84 -22.18 6.69
CA ALA A 38 -17.11 -21.84 5.46
C ALA A 38 -17.09 -20.34 5.16
N ASP A 39 -18.13 -19.59 5.53
CA ASP A 39 -18.18 -18.13 5.30
C ASP A 39 -17.11 -17.40 6.12
N LEU A 40 -16.77 -17.91 7.31
CA LEU A 40 -15.69 -17.35 8.12
C LEU A 40 -14.33 -17.41 7.39
N VAL A 41 -14.07 -18.50 6.65
CA VAL A 41 -12.86 -18.65 5.82
C VAL A 41 -12.85 -17.61 4.70
N TRP A 42 -13.99 -17.39 4.04
CA TRP A 42 -14.12 -16.39 2.99
C TRP A 42 -13.98 -14.96 3.51
N MET A 43 -14.49 -14.67 4.71
CA MET A 43 -14.27 -13.39 5.38
C MET A 43 -12.79 -13.15 5.66
N LEU A 44 -12.09 -14.13 6.24
CA LEU A 44 -10.64 -14.02 6.48
C LEU A 44 -9.84 -13.88 5.18
N ALA A 45 -10.23 -14.59 4.11
CA ALA A 45 -9.61 -14.47 2.80
C ALA A 45 -9.82 -13.08 2.19
N GLY A 46 -11.04 -12.53 2.25
CA GLY A 46 -11.35 -11.19 1.78
C GLY A 46 -10.59 -10.11 2.54
N LEU A 47 -10.53 -10.23 3.88
CA LEU A 47 -9.76 -9.33 4.72
C LEU A 47 -8.25 -9.41 4.44
N ALA A 48 -7.71 -10.62 4.29
CA ALA A 48 -6.31 -10.83 3.92
C ALA A 48 -5.99 -10.23 2.55
N ALA A 49 -6.86 -10.40 1.55
CA ALA A 49 -6.70 -9.81 0.22
C ALA A 49 -6.72 -8.28 0.27
N ALA A 50 -7.65 -7.68 1.02
CA ALA A 50 -7.72 -6.23 1.21
C ALA A 50 -6.48 -5.67 1.92
N PHE A 51 -6.03 -6.35 2.98
CA PHE A 51 -4.84 -5.96 3.73
C PHE A 51 -3.58 -6.11 2.89
N ALA A 52 -3.41 -7.23 2.19
CA ALA A 52 -2.28 -7.47 1.30
C ALA A 52 -2.23 -6.44 0.16
N GLY A 53 -3.37 -6.15 -0.47
CA GLY A 53 -3.46 -5.13 -1.52
C GLY A 53 -3.07 -3.75 -1.00
N THR A 54 -3.56 -3.35 0.18
CA THR A 54 -3.23 -2.06 0.79
C THR A 54 -1.76 -1.96 1.23
N ALA A 55 -1.24 -3.03 1.86
CA ALA A 55 0.16 -3.11 2.28
C ALA A 55 1.10 -3.08 1.06
N PHE A 56 0.76 -3.80 -0.01
CA PHE A 56 1.50 -3.76 -1.27
C PHE A 56 1.47 -2.36 -1.89
N LEU A 57 0.31 -1.70 -1.90
CA LEU A 57 0.16 -0.34 -2.40
C LEU A 57 1.09 0.64 -1.67
N GLY A 58 1.07 0.62 -0.33
CA GLY A 58 1.94 1.43 0.50
C GLY A 58 3.42 1.14 0.26
N GLY A 59 3.79 -0.15 0.20
CA GLY A 59 5.16 -0.59 -0.09
C GLY A 59 5.64 -0.18 -1.47
N PHE A 60 4.79 -0.28 -2.50
CA PHE A 60 5.08 0.14 -3.85
C PHE A 60 5.31 1.65 -3.95
N VAL A 61 4.44 2.45 -3.32
CA VAL A 61 4.61 3.90 -3.26
C VAL A 61 5.92 4.27 -2.56
N TYR A 62 6.20 3.66 -1.40
CA TYR A 62 7.45 3.88 -0.68
C TYR A 62 8.69 3.51 -1.51
N TYR A 63 8.69 2.34 -2.14
CA TYR A 63 9.79 1.89 -3.01
C TYR A 63 10.02 2.84 -4.19
N ARG A 64 8.93 3.27 -4.83
CA ARG A 64 8.96 4.20 -5.96
C ARG A 64 9.55 5.54 -5.54
N ASP A 65 9.15 6.05 -4.39
CA ASP A 65 9.57 7.37 -3.91
C ASP A 65 11.01 7.33 -3.38
N LYS A 66 11.43 6.21 -2.77
CA LYS A 66 12.83 5.93 -2.41
C LYS A 66 13.76 5.96 -3.62
N LYS A 67 13.37 5.28 -4.70
CA LYS A 67 14.16 5.27 -5.95
C LYS A 67 14.29 6.64 -6.61
N ARG A 68 13.33 7.53 -6.37
CA ARG A 68 13.36 8.91 -6.91
C ARG A 68 14.10 9.89 -6.01
N ASN A 69 14.78 9.39 -4.96
CA ASN A 69 15.49 10.17 -3.96
C ASN A 69 14.60 11.25 -3.29
N LYS A 70 13.27 11.12 -3.37
CA LYS A 70 12.31 12.06 -2.76
C LYS A 70 12.18 11.88 -1.25
N LEU A 71 12.84 10.85 -0.71
CA LEU A 71 13.00 10.63 0.73
C LEU A 71 14.19 11.42 1.30
N THR A 72 14.92 12.20 0.49
CA THR A 72 15.91 13.14 1.04
C THR A 72 15.20 14.07 2.00
N ARG A 73 15.73 14.16 3.22
CA ARG A 73 15.37 15.12 4.26
C ARG A 73 15.53 16.55 3.75
N GLU A 74 14.63 17.00 2.90
CA GLU A 74 14.10 18.33 3.09
C GLU A 74 13.35 18.22 4.41
N GLY A 75 13.80 18.93 5.44
CA GLY A 75 12.98 19.08 6.62
C GLY A 75 11.57 19.49 6.17
N TRP A 76 10.55 19.21 6.97
CA TRP A 76 9.11 19.46 6.76
C TRP A 76 8.73 20.87 6.20
N ARG A 77 9.71 21.75 5.92
CA ARG A 77 9.66 23.08 5.30
C ARG A 77 10.45 23.24 3.97
N GLY A 78 10.80 22.18 3.24
CA GLY A 78 11.44 22.32 1.91
C GLY A 78 12.84 22.92 1.91
N ARG A 79 13.57 22.88 3.05
CA ARG A 79 14.95 23.37 3.13
C ARG A 79 15.94 22.20 3.06
N PRO A 80 16.95 22.25 2.17
CA PRO A 80 17.98 21.24 2.14
C PRO A 80 18.72 21.25 3.48
N VAL A 81 18.78 20.09 4.15
CA VAL A 81 19.63 19.94 5.34
C VAL A 81 21.08 20.04 4.86
N GLN A 82 21.69 21.22 5.04
CA GLN A 82 23.09 21.43 4.75
C GLN A 82 23.91 20.43 5.55
N ARG A 83 24.54 19.48 4.85
CA ARG A 83 25.52 18.57 5.43
C ARG A 83 26.72 19.44 5.81
N ARG A 84 26.81 19.87 7.07
CA ARG A 84 27.95 20.65 7.59
C ARG A 84 29.21 19.82 7.32
N LYS A 85 30.05 20.24 6.35
CA LYS A 85 31.37 19.64 6.17
C LYS A 85 32.14 19.89 7.48
N ARG A 86 32.58 18.81 8.11
CA ARG A 86 33.45 18.88 9.29
C ARG A 86 34.75 19.58 8.82
N PRO A 87 35.20 20.67 9.46
CA PRO A 87 36.47 21.27 9.07
C PRO A 87 37.57 20.24 9.35
N GLU A 88 38.28 19.87 8.29
CA GLU A 88 39.55 19.18 8.36
C GLU A 88 40.46 20.08 9.22
N GLN A 89 40.81 19.59 10.41
CA GLN A 89 41.74 20.27 11.30
C GLN A 89 43.14 20.10 10.69
N GLY A 90 43.65 21.16 10.09
CA GLY A 90 45.06 21.33 9.74
C GLY A 90 45.82 21.98 10.88
#